data_AF-A0A549T135-F1
#
_entry.id   AF-A0A549T135-F1
#
_cell.length_a   1.000
_cell.length_b   1.000
_cell.length_c   1.000
_cell.angle_alpha   90.00
_cell.angle_beta   90.00
_cell.angle_gamma   90.00
#
_symmetry.space_group_name_H-M   'P 1'
#
loop_
_entity.id
_entity.type
_entity.pdbx_description
1 polymer ?
#
loop_
_entity_poly.entity_id
_entity_poly.type
_entity_poly.pdbx_seq_one_letter_code
_entity_poly.pdbx_strand_id
1 'polypeptide(L)'
;MKLIFKYFSESVIEHVFARDDYVGIKCSLPEDYNDPFELFLGVDLEQGSDLLATYSDVVQEIPSLLTTCFSRSPAVTPMWAHYGNNHKGFVIGFDVAKLQEVFPDLLIREIIYRERPSETLISFAQMAAHRKKPRDAMALRDAVIYQGYFSKHLEWSYEQEVRAVNFEGYVEDVSGHKIIYLPQRCVAAVISGAKSSSQTKDALKERAQELGSDFYVGKIGRSYPTPYMLTGAGGGRVFANGEIVPPIAVCAECAEPLRDKRDLCPWCSIDDALRLEAAANNPFRILDHFGLLEEYVEGYPARPRKPYK
;
A
#
# COMPACT_ATOMS: atom_id res chain seq x y z
N MET A 1 12.73 9.20 0.86
CA MET A 1 11.34 8.93 1.29
C MET A 1 11.00 9.87 2.43
N LYS A 2 9.96 10.69 2.31
CA LYS A 2 9.60 11.71 3.32
C LYS A 2 8.49 11.22 4.24
N LEU A 3 7.38 10.77 3.64
CA LEU A 3 6.23 10.21 4.35
C LEU A 3 6.06 8.72 4.07
N ILE A 4 5.57 8.00 5.08
CA ILE A 4 5.13 6.61 5.00
C ILE A 4 3.76 6.47 5.64
N PHE A 5 2.94 5.53 5.17
CA PHE A 5 1.52 5.48 5.49
C PHE A 5 1.13 4.11 6.04
N LYS A 6 0.39 4.08 7.14
CA LYS A 6 -0.20 2.84 7.66
C LYS A 6 -1.71 2.85 7.49
N TYR A 7 -2.25 1.77 6.93
CA TYR A 7 -3.67 1.57 6.71
C TYR A 7 -4.29 0.84 7.90
N PHE A 8 -5.47 1.28 8.29
CA PHE A 8 -6.19 0.75 9.44
C PHE A 8 -7.65 0.48 9.08
N SER A 9 -8.21 -0.57 9.67
CA SER A 9 -9.65 -0.78 9.71
C SER A 9 -10.32 0.25 10.61
N GLU A 10 -11.57 0.57 10.35
CA GLU A 10 -12.40 1.43 11.20
C GLU A 10 -12.54 0.89 12.63
N SER A 11 -12.53 -0.44 12.80
CA SER A 11 -12.73 -1.11 14.09
C SER A 11 -11.60 -0.91 15.11
N VAL A 12 -10.44 -0.37 14.69
CA VAL A 12 -9.27 -0.24 15.58
C VAL A 12 -8.99 1.20 16.00
N ILE A 13 -9.88 2.15 15.69
CA ILE A 13 -9.71 3.57 16.04
C ILE A 13 -9.40 3.76 17.52
N GLU A 14 -10.18 3.13 18.41
CA GLU A 14 -10.00 3.25 19.86
C GLU A 14 -8.66 2.69 20.35
N HIS A 15 -8.13 1.66 19.69
CA HIS A 15 -6.83 1.08 20.03
C HIS A 15 -5.66 1.92 19.51
N VAL A 16 -5.82 2.50 18.31
CA VAL A 16 -4.80 3.35 17.68
C VAL A 16 -4.64 4.67 18.43
N PHE A 17 -5.73 5.25 18.92
CA PHE A 17 -5.73 6.51 19.70
C PHE A 17 -5.97 6.27 21.19
N ALA A 18 -5.47 5.15 21.73
CA ALA A 18 -5.69 4.76 23.13
C ALA A 18 -4.97 5.66 24.15
N ARG A 19 -3.96 6.44 23.72
CA ARG A 19 -3.12 7.28 24.58
C ARG A 19 -3.02 8.68 24.00
N ASP A 20 -3.27 9.68 24.82
CA ASP A 20 -3.13 11.09 24.45
C ASP A 20 -1.73 11.39 23.94
N ASP A 21 -1.60 12.22 22.91
CA ASP A 21 -0.34 12.56 22.22
C ASP A 21 0.42 11.39 21.56
N TYR A 22 -0.15 10.18 21.50
CA TYR A 22 0.49 9.02 20.86
C TYR A 22 -0.44 8.28 19.89
N VAL A 23 0.16 7.62 18.92
CA VAL A 23 -0.50 6.70 17.98
C VAL A 23 0.06 5.30 18.19
N GLY A 24 -0.80 4.37 18.61
CA GLY A 24 -0.48 2.96 18.79
C GLY A 24 -0.45 2.20 17.46
N ILE A 25 0.63 1.48 17.21
CA ILE A 25 0.79 0.62 16.03
C ILE A 25 1.16 -0.80 16.48
N LYS A 26 0.44 -1.79 15.95
CA LYS A 26 0.81 -3.19 16.11
C LYS A 26 2.09 -3.52 15.33
N CYS A 27 3.03 -4.15 16.03
CA CYS A 27 4.17 -4.86 15.46
C CYS A 27 3.89 -6.36 15.51
N SER A 28 4.17 -7.05 14.42
CA SER A 28 3.94 -8.48 14.26
C SER A 28 5.25 -9.23 14.07
N LEU A 29 5.26 -10.51 14.42
CA LEU A 29 6.35 -11.41 14.09
C LEU A 29 6.13 -11.99 12.67
N PRO A 30 7.18 -12.52 12.01
CA PRO A 30 7.05 -13.09 10.66
C PRO A 30 6.01 -14.21 10.53
N GLU A 31 5.77 -14.97 11.60
CA GLU A 31 4.76 -16.02 11.64
C GLU A 31 3.32 -15.51 11.48
N ASP A 32 3.08 -14.22 11.75
CA ASP A 32 1.77 -13.57 11.64
C ASP A 32 1.57 -12.86 10.28
N TYR A 33 2.50 -13.00 9.33
CA TYR A 33 2.40 -12.33 8.04
C TYR A 33 1.30 -12.93 7.17
N ASN A 34 0.74 -12.09 6.29
CA ASN A 34 -0.33 -12.49 5.37
C ASN A 34 0.18 -13.34 4.20
N ASP A 35 1.46 -13.21 3.84
CA ASP A 35 2.11 -14.01 2.80
C ASP A 35 2.90 -15.17 3.43
N PRO A 36 2.43 -16.42 3.31
CA PRO A 36 3.13 -17.58 3.86
C PRO A 36 4.45 -17.87 3.15
N PHE A 37 4.73 -17.26 1.99
CA PHE A 37 5.95 -17.48 1.20
C PHE A 37 7.03 -16.42 1.44
N GLU A 38 6.75 -15.43 2.27
CA GLU A 38 7.57 -14.21 2.39
C GLU A 38 9.03 -14.49 2.81
N LEU A 39 9.24 -15.44 3.73
CA LEU A 39 10.59 -15.85 4.17
C LEU A 39 11.27 -16.86 3.23
N PHE A 40 10.55 -17.41 2.24
CA PHE A 40 11.02 -18.50 1.39
C PHE A 40 11.63 -18.03 0.08
N LEU A 41 11.41 -16.77 -0.32
CA LEU A 41 11.98 -16.17 -1.53
C LEU A 41 13.52 -16.02 -1.49
N GLY A 42 14.14 -16.24 -0.33
CA GLY A 42 15.59 -16.29 -0.21
C GLY A 42 16.22 -17.57 -0.78
N VAL A 43 15.47 -18.65 -0.98
CA VAL A 43 16.06 -19.95 -1.33
C VAL A 43 15.75 -20.31 -2.77
N ASP A 44 16.79 -20.47 -3.58
CA ASP A 44 16.67 -21.17 -4.85
C ASP A 44 16.72 -22.68 -4.61
N LEU A 45 15.55 -23.31 -4.67
CA LEU A 45 15.36 -24.74 -4.43
C LEU A 45 15.86 -25.60 -5.60
N GLU A 46 16.18 -25.01 -6.76
CA GLU A 46 16.71 -25.73 -7.92
C GLU A 46 18.22 -25.98 -7.83
N GLN A 47 18.86 -25.56 -6.73
CA GLN A 47 20.28 -25.76 -6.49
C GLN A 47 20.60 -27.21 -6.07
N GLY A 48 21.86 -27.62 -6.28
CA GLY A 48 22.34 -28.94 -5.85
C GLY A 48 22.21 -29.15 -4.33
N SER A 49 22.03 -30.41 -3.91
CA SER A 49 21.80 -30.80 -2.52
C SER A 49 22.83 -30.25 -1.52
N ASP A 50 24.10 -30.16 -1.92
CA ASP A 50 25.18 -29.67 -1.07
C ASP A 50 25.05 -28.17 -0.74
N LEU A 51 24.53 -27.40 -1.70
CA LEU A 51 24.33 -25.96 -1.60
C LEU A 51 23.13 -25.67 -0.70
N LEU A 52 22.05 -26.43 -0.88
CA LEU A 52 20.86 -26.39 -0.01
C LEU A 52 21.17 -26.82 1.42
N ALA A 53 22.03 -27.82 1.61
CA ALA A 53 22.47 -28.24 2.94
C ALA A 53 23.30 -27.16 3.62
N THR A 54 24.23 -26.51 2.91
CA THR A 54 25.02 -25.38 3.44
C THR A 54 24.13 -24.20 3.79
N TYR A 55 23.18 -23.86 2.91
CA TYR A 55 22.19 -22.83 3.18
C TYR A 55 21.42 -23.15 4.45
N SER A 56 20.82 -24.34 4.53
CA SER A 56 20.07 -24.80 5.69
C SER A 56 20.89 -24.70 6.97
N ASP A 57 22.15 -25.17 6.97
CA ASP A 57 23.06 -25.16 8.13
C ASP A 57 23.42 -23.74 8.61
N VAL A 58 23.70 -22.82 7.70
CA VAL A 58 24.05 -21.43 8.06
C VAL A 58 22.81 -20.64 8.50
N VAL A 59 21.63 -21.01 7.99
CA VAL A 59 20.38 -20.25 8.10
C VAL A 59 19.44 -20.80 9.16
N GLN A 60 19.81 -21.86 9.88
CA GLN A 60 18.91 -22.74 10.66
C GLN A 60 17.81 -22.02 11.45
N GLU A 61 18.02 -20.78 11.92
CA GLU A 61 16.91 -19.87 12.28
C GLU A 61 17.20 -18.42 11.83
N ILE A 62 16.34 -17.86 10.97
CA ILE A 62 16.27 -16.40 10.76
C ILE A 62 15.68 -15.81 12.06
N PRO A 63 16.34 -14.85 12.73
CA PRO A 63 15.81 -14.28 13.96
C PRO A 63 14.44 -13.68 13.69
N SER A 64 13.44 -14.01 14.52
CA SER A 64 12.11 -13.40 14.47
C SER A 64 12.16 -12.01 15.08
N LEU A 65 12.18 -11.00 14.21
CA LEU A 65 12.20 -9.59 14.56
C LEU A 65 10.77 -9.04 14.48
N LEU A 66 10.42 -8.24 15.47
CA LEU A 66 9.18 -7.48 15.42
C LEU A 66 9.24 -6.49 14.27
N THR A 67 8.17 -6.48 13.51
CA THR A 67 8.08 -5.76 12.25
C THR A 67 6.77 -5.00 12.16
N THR A 68 6.81 -3.83 11.53
CA THR A 68 5.58 -3.16 11.10
C THR A 68 5.71 -2.64 9.67
N CYS A 69 4.65 -2.86 8.91
CA CYS A 69 4.61 -2.54 7.48
C CYS A 69 3.80 -1.26 7.25
N PHE A 70 4.32 -0.44 6.34
CA PHE A 70 3.75 0.79 5.83
C PHE A 70 3.68 0.72 4.31
N SER A 71 3.02 1.68 3.69
CA SER A 71 3.05 1.93 2.25
C SER A 71 3.71 3.28 1.97
N ARG A 72 4.33 3.41 0.80
CA ARG A 72 4.84 4.68 0.30
C ARG A 72 3.73 5.67 -0.05
N SER A 73 2.50 5.20 -0.25
CA SER A 73 1.40 6.03 -0.76
C SER A 73 0.10 5.79 0.02
N PRO A 74 -0.66 6.85 0.34
CA PRO A 74 -2.01 6.73 0.90
C PRO A 74 -3.06 6.52 -0.21
N ALA A 75 -2.67 6.48 -1.48
CA ALA A 75 -3.57 6.45 -2.63
C ALA A 75 -3.46 5.12 -3.41
N VAL A 76 -3.32 4.00 -2.70
CA VAL A 76 -3.24 2.65 -3.29
C VAL A 76 -4.58 1.94 -3.14
N THR A 77 -5.33 1.78 -4.24
CA THR A 77 -6.70 1.23 -4.21
C THR A 77 -6.79 -0.17 -3.58
N PRO A 78 -5.94 -1.15 -3.94
CA PRO A 78 -5.97 -2.46 -3.28
C PRO A 78 -5.72 -2.40 -1.77
N MET A 79 -4.84 -1.50 -1.30
CA MET A 79 -4.57 -1.32 0.13
C MET A 79 -5.81 -0.84 0.89
N TRP A 80 -6.57 0.09 0.31
CA TRP A 80 -7.84 0.53 0.87
C TRP A 80 -8.91 -0.57 0.90
N ALA A 81 -8.90 -1.46 -0.09
CA ALA A 81 -9.82 -2.60 -0.13
C ALA A 81 -9.50 -3.60 0.99
N HIS A 82 -8.24 -4.03 1.08
CA HIS A 82 -7.79 -5.06 2.01
C HIS A 82 -7.62 -4.57 3.45
N TYR A 83 -6.85 -3.50 3.65
CA TYR A 83 -6.47 -3.03 4.99
C TYR A 83 -7.32 -1.83 5.45
N GLY A 84 -7.84 -1.04 4.50
CA GLY A 84 -8.71 0.11 4.78
C GLY A 84 -10.19 -0.26 4.96
N ASN A 85 -10.53 -1.51 5.28
CA ASN A 85 -11.90 -2.01 5.44
C ASN A 85 -12.84 -1.57 4.29
N ASN A 86 -12.47 -1.87 3.04
CA ASN A 86 -13.21 -1.45 1.84
C ASN A 86 -13.47 0.07 1.78
N HIS A 87 -12.44 0.88 2.04
CA HIS A 87 -12.49 2.35 2.12
C HIS A 87 -13.35 2.91 3.27
N LYS A 88 -13.69 2.13 4.29
CA LYS A 88 -14.38 2.61 5.51
C LYS A 88 -13.41 2.97 6.64
N GLY A 89 -12.21 2.39 6.61
CA GLY A 89 -11.14 2.65 7.57
C GLY A 89 -10.43 3.97 7.35
N PHE A 90 -9.18 4.04 7.76
CA PHE A 90 -8.38 5.26 7.73
C PHE A 90 -6.90 4.97 7.52
N VAL A 91 -6.13 6.02 7.25
CA VAL A 91 -4.69 5.97 7.04
C VAL A 91 -4.02 7.03 7.91
N ILE A 92 -2.90 6.69 8.53
CA ILE A 92 -2.03 7.65 9.21
C ILE A 92 -0.71 7.73 8.44
N GLY A 93 -0.30 8.95 8.10
CA GLY A 93 0.99 9.27 7.51
C GLY A 93 1.99 9.73 8.57
N PHE A 94 3.22 9.22 8.48
CA PHE A 94 4.30 9.49 9.41
C PHE A 94 5.50 10.11 8.70
N ASP A 95 6.16 11.07 9.37
CA ASP A 95 7.42 11.64 8.92
C ASP A 95 8.59 10.72 9.28
N VAL A 96 9.31 10.25 8.26
CA VAL A 96 10.40 9.28 8.42
C VAL A 96 11.58 9.86 9.19
N ALA A 97 11.89 11.15 9.00
CA ALA A 97 13.00 11.78 9.72
C ALA A 97 12.66 11.89 11.21
N LYS A 98 11.41 12.27 11.54
CA LYS A 98 10.95 12.31 12.94
C LYS A 98 10.92 10.93 13.59
N LEU A 99 10.49 9.90 12.86
CA LEU A 99 10.57 8.52 13.34
C LEU A 99 12.01 8.12 13.67
N GLN A 100 12.97 8.39 12.79
CA GLN A 100 14.38 8.06 13.00
C GLN A 100 15.01 8.88 14.14
N GLU A 101 14.57 10.13 14.37
CA GLU A 101 14.99 10.94 15.52
C GLU A 101 14.52 10.34 16.86
N VAL A 102 13.31 9.75 16.89
CA VAL A 102 12.75 9.16 18.12
C VAL A 102 13.28 7.76 18.37
N PHE A 103 13.44 6.98 17.29
CA PHE A 103 13.78 5.58 17.33
C PHE A 103 15.00 5.33 16.41
N PRO A 104 16.22 5.70 16.85
CA PRO A 104 17.41 5.69 15.99
C PRO A 104 17.81 4.30 15.52
N ASP A 105 17.45 3.25 16.26
CA ASP A 105 17.80 1.86 15.95
C ASP A 105 16.87 1.19 14.94
N LEU A 106 15.74 1.84 14.60
CA LEU A 106 14.81 1.29 13.61
C LEU A 106 15.44 1.28 12.23
N LEU A 107 15.32 0.14 11.58
CA LEU A 107 15.69 -0.01 10.17
C LEU A 107 14.44 0.13 9.31
N ILE A 108 14.25 1.31 8.74
CA ILE A 108 13.14 1.61 7.81
C ILE A 108 13.66 1.49 6.38
N ARG A 109 13.06 0.59 5.58
CA ARG A 109 13.48 0.31 4.20
C ARG A 109 12.30 0.01 3.28
N GLU A 110 12.44 0.38 2.02
CA GLU A 110 11.54 -0.08 0.96
C GLU A 110 11.77 -1.56 0.68
N ILE A 111 10.70 -2.30 0.42
CA ILE A 111 10.77 -3.71 0.05
C ILE A 111 11.28 -3.85 -1.39
N ILE A 112 12.18 -4.81 -1.61
CA ILE A 112 12.68 -5.19 -2.93
C ILE A 112 11.79 -6.31 -3.48
N TYR A 113 11.02 -5.98 -4.51
CA TYR A 113 10.12 -6.93 -5.16
C TYR A 113 10.83 -7.79 -6.20
N ARG A 114 10.61 -9.11 -6.18
CA ARG A 114 11.27 -10.07 -7.08
C ARG A 114 10.35 -11.22 -7.46
N GLU A 115 10.52 -11.76 -8.68
CA GLU A 115 9.84 -12.99 -9.12
C GLU A 115 10.61 -14.26 -8.74
N ARG A 116 11.91 -14.12 -8.45
CA ARG A 116 12.84 -15.23 -8.25
C ARG A 116 13.78 -14.93 -7.08
N PRO A 117 14.39 -15.96 -6.49
CA PRO A 117 15.42 -15.78 -5.48
C PRO A 117 16.58 -14.90 -5.95
N SER A 118 17.24 -14.24 -5.00
CA SER A 118 18.32 -13.31 -5.29
C SER A 118 19.58 -14.02 -5.82
N GLU A 119 20.02 -13.68 -7.03
CA GLU A 119 21.30 -14.17 -7.59
C GLU A 119 22.49 -13.88 -6.67
N THR A 120 22.46 -12.73 -5.98
CA THR A 120 23.48 -12.37 -4.99
C THR A 120 23.51 -13.37 -3.82
N LEU A 121 22.34 -13.87 -3.41
CA LEU A 121 22.24 -14.83 -2.33
C LEU A 121 22.79 -16.21 -2.74
N ILE A 122 22.54 -16.62 -3.99
CA ILE A 122 23.14 -17.81 -4.60
C ILE A 122 24.67 -17.68 -4.58
N SER A 123 25.22 -16.51 -4.95
CA SER A 123 26.67 -16.28 -4.91
C SER A 123 27.25 -16.39 -3.49
N PHE A 124 26.57 -15.85 -2.48
CA PHE A 124 26.99 -16.01 -1.08
C PHE A 124 26.94 -17.47 -0.62
N ALA A 125 25.89 -18.21 -1.02
CA ALA A 125 25.75 -19.61 -0.69
C ALA A 125 26.85 -20.47 -1.33
N GLN A 126 27.19 -20.21 -2.59
CA GLN A 126 28.32 -20.84 -3.28
C GLN A 126 29.65 -20.54 -2.59
N MET A 127 29.89 -19.27 -2.20
CA MET A 127 31.11 -18.91 -1.49
C MET A 127 31.22 -19.62 -0.13
N ALA A 128 30.14 -19.65 0.65
CA ALA A 128 30.11 -20.35 1.93
C ALA A 128 30.36 -21.86 1.75
N ALA A 129 29.68 -22.50 0.80
CA ALA A 129 29.76 -23.94 0.53
C ALA A 129 31.16 -24.37 0.04
N HIS A 130 31.76 -23.60 -0.87
CA HIS A 130 33.04 -23.97 -1.48
C HIS A 130 34.25 -23.52 -0.65
N ARG A 131 34.24 -22.30 -0.11
CA ARG A 131 35.40 -21.74 0.60
C ARG A 131 35.44 -22.11 2.08
N LYS A 132 34.28 -22.36 2.68
CA LYS A 132 34.12 -22.82 4.08
C LYS A 132 34.83 -21.94 5.10
N LYS A 133 34.84 -20.61 4.89
CA LYS A 133 35.43 -19.64 5.83
C LYS A 133 34.34 -19.02 6.70
N PRO A 134 34.61 -18.73 8.00
CA PRO A 134 33.64 -18.09 8.89
C PRO A 134 33.03 -16.79 8.33
N ARG A 135 33.84 -15.97 7.67
CA ARG A 135 33.38 -14.72 7.04
C ARG A 135 32.37 -14.94 5.91
N ASP A 136 32.50 -16.04 5.16
CA ASP A 136 31.64 -16.32 4.02
C ASP A 136 30.29 -16.87 4.53
N ALA A 137 30.30 -17.65 5.61
CA ALA A 137 29.10 -18.07 6.33
C ALA A 137 28.36 -16.87 6.96
N MET A 138 29.08 -15.94 7.60
CA MET A 138 28.47 -14.72 8.13
C MET A 138 27.83 -13.86 7.03
N ALA A 139 28.53 -13.67 5.91
CA ALA A 139 28.00 -12.92 4.77
C ALA A 139 26.72 -13.56 4.20
N LEU A 140 26.68 -14.90 4.10
CA LEU A 140 25.46 -15.62 3.72
C LEU A 140 24.34 -15.37 4.73
N ARG A 141 24.61 -15.53 6.02
CA ARG A 141 23.63 -15.31 7.09
C ARG A 141 23.02 -13.90 7.02
N ASP A 142 23.87 -12.87 6.93
CA ASP A 142 23.43 -11.48 6.86
C ASP A 142 22.60 -11.21 5.59
N ALA A 143 23.01 -11.77 4.45
CA ALA A 143 22.29 -11.64 3.19
C ALA A 143 20.91 -12.31 3.27
N VAL A 144 20.81 -13.49 3.89
CA VAL A 144 19.52 -14.17 4.10
C VAL A 144 18.60 -13.37 5.00
N ILE A 145 19.09 -12.89 6.14
CA ILE A 145 18.29 -12.06 7.06
C ILE A 145 17.77 -10.83 6.32
N TYR A 146 18.65 -10.15 5.58
CA TYR A 146 18.25 -8.98 4.81
C TYR A 146 17.19 -9.31 3.75
N GLN A 147 17.35 -10.38 2.97
CA GLN A 147 16.34 -10.77 1.97
C GLN A 147 15.03 -11.21 2.64
N GLY A 148 15.07 -11.98 3.72
CA GLY A 148 13.88 -12.44 4.43
C GLY A 148 13.01 -11.30 4.96
N TYR A 149 13.63 -10.21 5.44
CA TYR A 149 12.88 -9.06 5.92
C TYR A 149 12.56 -8.04 4.82
N PHE A 150 13.45 -7.81 3.85
CA PHE A 150 13.35 -6.69 2.91
C PHE A 150 13.13 -7.09 1.46
N SER A 151 12.68 -8.32 1.20
CA SER A 151 12.23 -8.76 -0.12
C SER A 151 10.85 -9.40 -0.06
N LYS A 152 10.11 -9.32 -1.17
CA LYS A 152 8.75 -9.86 -1.30
C LYS A 152 8.48 -10.24 -2.76
N HIS A 153 7.50 -11.11 -2.98
CA HIS A 153 7.17 -11.53 -4.33
C HIS A 153 6.64 -10.35 -5.16
N LEU A 154 6.96 -10.31 -6.45
CA LEU A 154 6.57 -9.21 -7.34
C LEU A 154 5.07 -8.97 -7.41
N GLU A 155 4.26 -10.01 -7.21
CA GLU A 155 2.80 -9.92 -7.17
C GLU A 155 2.28 -8.96 -6.09
N TRP A 156 3.03 -8.75 -5.01
CA TRP A 156 2.70 -7.82 -3.93
C TRP A 156 3.24 -6.39 -4.14
N SER A 157 3.87 -6.11 -5.29
CA SER A 157 4.48 -4.80 -5.58
C SER A 157 3.50 -3.62 -5.55
N TYR A 158 2.20 -3.90 -5.74
CA TYR A 158 1.16 -2.88 -5.63
C TYR A 158 1.06 -2.28 -4.22
N GLU A 159 1.46 -2.99 -3.15
CA GLU A 159 1.41 -2.49 -1.77
C GLU A 159 2.36 -1.30 -1.54
N GLN A 160 3.40 -1.17 -2.39
CA GLN A 160 4.45 -0.17 -2.27
C GLN A 160 5.03 -0.14 -0.86
N GLU A 161 5.36 -1.32 -0.34
CA GLU A 161 5.63 -1.58 1.06
C GLU A 161 6.95 -0.94 1.51
N VAL A 162 6.89 -0.35 2.69
CA VAL A 162 8.02 0.10 3.48
C VAL A 162 7.96 -0.64 4.80
N ARG A 163 9.04 -1.32 5.15
CA ARG A 163 9.12 -2.12 6.36
C ARG A 163 10.05 -1.48 7.37
N ALA A 164 9.61 -1.46 8.62
CA ALA A 164 10.43 -1.13 9.76
C ALA A 164 10.62 -2.39 10.62
N VAL A 165 11.84 -2.58 11.14
CA VAL A 165 12.21 -3.67 12.06
C VAL A 165 13.04 -3.10 13.23
N ASN A 166 13.41 -3.96 14.19
CA ASN A 166 14.14 -3.64 15.43
C ASN A 166 13.28 -2.92 16.49
N PHE A 167 12.06 -3.39 16.69
CA PHE A 167 11.10 -2.79 17.62
C PHE A 167 11.19 -3.33 19.06
N GLU A 168 12.02 -4.33 19.34
CA GLU A 168 12.03 -5.11 20.58
C GLU A 168 12.19 -4.25 21.84
N GLY A 169 12.96 -3.16 21.75
CA GLY A 169 13.18 -2.22 22.85
C GLY A 169 12.13 -1.13 22.99
N TYR A 170 11.18 -1.03 22.06
CA TYR A 170 10.24 0.10 21.93
C TYR A 170 8.77 -0.30 22.06
N VAL A 171 8.46 -1.60 22.16
CA VAL A 171 7.09 -2.11 22.21
C VAL A 171 6.64 -2.42 23.63
N GLU A 172 5.34 -2.24 23.84
CA GLU A 172 4.61 -2.67 25.03
C GLU A 172 3.73 -3.88 24.67
N ASP A 173 3.50 -4.77 25.63
CA ASP A 173 2.52 -5.85 25.47
C ASP A 173 1.14 -5.37 25.93
N VAL A 174 0.21 -5.29 25.00
CA VAL A 174 -1.18 -4.90 25.25
C VAL A 174 -2.08 -6.06 24.85
N SER A 175 -2.54 -6.82 25.83
CA SER A 175 -3.43 -7.98 25.64
C SER A 175 -2.87 -9.03 24.65
N GLY A 176 -1.56 -9.29 24.69
CA GLY A 176 -0.91 -10.25 23.79
C GLY A 176 -0.54 -9.67 22.42
N HIS A 177 -0.69 -8.36 22.22
CA HIS A 177 -0.24 -7.65 21.03
C HIS A 177 0.95 -6.76 21.36
N LYS A 178 2.01 -6.85 20.55
CA LYS A 178 3.16 -5.94 20.65
C LYS A 178 2.81 -4.61 19.99
N ILE A 179 2.68 -3.56 20.79
CA ILE A 179 2.28 -2.23 20.33
C ILE A 179 3.43 -1.26 20.53
N ILE A 180 3.81 -0.51 19.49
CA ILE A 180 4.64 0.68 19.62
C ILE A 180 3.76 1.92 19.68
N TYR A 181 4.05 2.83 20.60
CA TYR A 181 3.41 4.14 20.69
C TYR A 181 4.29 5.21 20.06
N LEU A 182 3.85 5.74 18.93
CA LEU A 182 4.54 6.80 18.20
C LEU A 182 4.06 8.17 18.70
N PRO A 183 4.95 9.09 19.10
CA PRO A 183 4.54 10.39 19.59
C PRO A 183 3.94 11.25 18.47
N GLN A 184 3.06 12.18 18.83
CA GLN A 184 2.34 13.07 17.89
C GLN A 184 3.25 13.80 16.91
N ARG A 185 4.47 14.17 17.32
CA ARG A 185 5.47 14.83 16.47
C ARG A 185 5.90 14.01 15.24
N CYS A 186 5.64 12.70 15.24
CA CYS A 186 5.92 11.81 14.10
C CYS A 186 4.73 11.75 13.12
N VAL A 187 3.54 12.16 13.54
CA VAL A 187 2.31 12.06 12.77
C VAL A 187 2.19 13.29 11.86
N ALA A 188 2.22 13.07 10.55
CA ALA A 188 2.12 14.13 9.57
C ALA A 188 0.68 14.34 9.09
N ALA A 189 -0.09 13.26 8.94
CA ALA A 189 -1.44 13.33 8.39
C ALA A 189 -2.32 12.19 8.87
N VAL A 190 -3.63 12.48 9.00
CA VAL A 190 -4.69 11.49 9.20
C VAL A 190 -5.66 11.60 8.03
N ILE A 191 -5.97 10.47 7.38
CA ILE A 191 -6.77 10.41 6.17
C ILE A 191 -7.93 9.44 6.38
N SER A 192 -9.17 9.91 6.34
CA SER A 192 -10.33 9.03 6.40
C SER A 192 -10.58 8.34 5.06
N GLY A 193 -11.15 7.15 5.08
CA GLY A 193 -11.64 6.48 3.88
C GLY A 193 -12.81 7.21 3.21
N ALA A 194 -12.97 6.98 1.91
CA ALA A 194 -14.03 7.59 1.12
C ALA A 194 -15.44 7.14 1.53
N LYS A 195 -15.56 5.92 2.04
CA LYS A 195 -16.81 5.30 2.49
C LYS A 195 -16.97 5.31 4.02
N SER A 196 -16.06 5.95 4.74
CA SER A 196 -16.19 6.12 6.20
C SER A 196 -17.46 6.91 6.55
N SER A 197 -18.08 6.54 7.67
CA SER A 197 -19.24 7.25 8.21
C SER A 197 -18.92 8.71 8.58
N SER A 198 -19.93 9.55 8.75
CA SER A 198 -19.72 10.92 9.25
C SER A 198 -19.10 10.92 10.64
N GLN A 199 -19.60 10.06 11.54
CA GLN A 199 -19.07 9.89 12.89
C GLN A 199 -17.58 9.55 12.88
N THR A 200 -17.17 8.62 12.02
CA THR A 200 -15.76 8.22 11.87
C THR A 200 -14.90 9.37 11.35
N LYS A 201 -15.41 10.14 10.38
CA LYS A 201 -14.70 11.31 9.85
C LYS A 201 -14.53 12.39 10.91
N ASP A 202 -15.56 12.63 11.71
CA ASP A 202 -15.53 13.63 12.78
C ASP A 202 -14.57 13.21 13.90
N ALA A 203 -14.61 11.94 14.33
CA ALA A 203 -13.68 11.39 15.31
C ALA A 203 -12.22 11.48 14.84
N LEU A 204 -11.93 11.09 13.59
CA LEU A 204 -10.57 11.18 13.04
C LEU A 204 -10.10 12.63 12.89
N LYS A 205 -11.02 13.55 12.59
CA LYS A 205 -10.72 14.99 12.51
C LYS A 205 -10.36 15.56 13.87
N GLU A 206 -11.09 15.20 14.92
CA GLU A 206 -10.80 15.59 16.30
C GLU A 206 -9.41 15.06 16.73
N ARG A 207 -9.15 13.77 16.50
CA ARG A 207 -7.82 13.18 16.79
C ARG A 207 -6.68 13.83 16.00
N ALA A 208 -6.91 14.17 14.74
CA ALA A 208 -5.91 14.87 13.95
C ALA A 208 -5.57 16.26 14.53
N GLN A 209 -6.58 16.97 15.05
CA GLN A 209 -6.40 18.27 15.71
C GLN A 209 -5.63 18.15 17.02
N GLU A 210 -5.96 17.16 17.85
CA GLU A 210 -5.24 16.87 19.11
C GLU A 210 -3.75 16.58 18.83
N LEU A 211 -3.46 15.80 17.79
CA LEU A 211 -2.10 15.45 17.39
C LEU A 211 -1.35 16.58 16.66
N GLY A 212 -2.02 17.69 16.35
CA GLY A 212 -1.44 18.78 15.55
C GLY A 212 -1.08 18.37 14.12
N SER A 213 -1.82 17.41 13.55
CA SER A 213 -1.57 16.84 12.21
C SER A 213 -2.62 17.28 11.18
N ASP A 214 -2.29 17.18 9.89
CA ASP A 214 -3.24 17.49 8.83
C ASP A 214 -4.36 16.44 8.74
N PHE A 215 -5.60 16.87 8.56
CA PHE A 215 -6.73 15.98 8.29
C PHE A 215 -7.21 16.04 6.83
N TYR A 216 -7.41 14.87 6.25
CA TYR A 216 -7.92 14.72 4.89
C TYR A 216 -9.07 13.71 4.81
N VAL A 217 -10.00 13.97 3.91
CA VAL A 217 -11.07 13.03 3.55
C VAL A 217 -10.76 12.40 2.20
N GLY A 218 -10.58 11.08 2.17
CA GLY A 218 -10.39 10.34 0.93
C GLY A 218 -11.61 10.45 0.02
N LYS A 219 -11.36 10.51 -1.29
CA LYS A 219 -12.41 10.54 -2.33
C LYS A 219 -11.99 9.68 -3.50
N ILE A 220 -12.97 8.94 -4.04
CA ILE A 220 -12.80 8.13 -5.24
C ILE A 220 -13.40 8.93 -6.40
N GLY A 221 -12.54 9.36 -7.32
CA GLY A 221 -12.95 10.14 -8.49
C GLY A 221 -13.59 9.27 -9.56
N ARG A 222 -14.43 9.88 -10.39
CA ARG A 222 -14.94 9.25 -11.61
C ARG A 222 -13.98 9.42 -12.79
N SER A 223 -13.29 10.56 -12.82
CA SER A 223 -12.38 10.95 -13.91
C SER A 223 -10.91 10.77 -13.56
N TYR A 224 -10.59 10.72 -12.25
CA TYR A 224 -9.26 10.49 -11.74
C TYR A 224 -9.17 9.06 -11.19
N PRO A 225 -8.43 8.14 -11.83
CA PRO A 225 -8.51 6.70 -11.54
C PRO A 225 -7.73 6.27 -10.30
N THR A 226 -7.17 7.22 -9.54
CA THR A 226 -6.54 6.97 -8.24
C THR A 226 -7.28 7.73 -7.15
N PRO A 227 -7.37 7.20 -5.91
CA PRO A 227 -7.94 7.94 -4.80
C PRO A 227 -7.21 9.28 -4.61
N TYR A 228 -7.97 10.34 -4.34
CA TYR A 228 -7.44 11.65 -3.97
C TYR A 228 -8.04 12.07 -2.63
N MET A 229 -7.58 13.21 -2.12
CA MET A 229 -7.91 13.71 -0.79
C MET A 229 -8.57 15.08 -0.88
N LEU A 230 -9.45 15.36 0.06
CA LEU A 230 -10.03 16.68 0.27
C LEU A 230 -9.58 17.23 1.62
N THR A 231 -9.20 18.49 1.63
CA THR A 231 -9.03 19.26 2.88
C THR A 231 -10.39 19.59 3.48
N GLY A 232 -10.43 20.00 4.75
CA GLY A 232 -11.66 20.49 5.39
C GLY A 232 -12.31 21.69 4.68
N ALA A 233 -11.55 22.45 3.89
CA ALA A 233 -12.03 23.55 3.07
C ALA A 233 -12.50 23.12 1.65
N GLY A 234 -12.48 21.82 1.34
CA GLY A 234 -12.87 21.29 0.03
C GLY A 234 -11.78 21.36 -1.04
N GLY A 235 -10.60 21.89 -0.73
CA GLY A 235 -9.47 21.91 -1.66
C GLY A 235 -8.93 20.50 -1.90
N GLY A 236 -8.88 20.08 -3.17
CA GLY A 236 -8.33 18.80 -3.59
C GLY A 236 -6.83 18.67 -3.32
N ARG A 237 -6.40 17.45 -3.00
CA ARG A 237 -5.01 17.07 -2.73
C ARG A 237 -4.71 15.73 -3.38
N VAL A 238 -3.52 15.60 -3.93
CA VAL A 238 -3.00 14.37 -4.54
C VAL A 238 -1.68 14.01 -3.88
N PHE A 239 -1.36 12.72 -3.87
CA PHE A 239 -0.05 12.26 -3.43
C PHE A 239 0.91 12.23 -4.62
N ALA A 240 1.98 13.02 -4.55
CA ALA A 240 3.01 13.09 -5.58
C ALA A 240 4.38 13.30 -4.93
N ASN A 241 5.41 12.61 -5.45
CA ASN A 241 6.80 12.76 -5.02
C ASN A 241 7.04 12.58 -3.50
N GLY A 242 6.23 11.76 -2.83
CA GLY A 242 6.37 11.51 -1.39
C GLY A 242 5.64 12.50 -0.49
N GLU A 243 4.84 13.40 -1.07
CA GLU A 243 4.14 14.48 -0.37
C GLU A 243 2.66 14.58 -0.78
N ILE A 244 1.85 15.14 0.11
CA ILE A 244 0.46 15.50 -0.17
C ILE A 244 0.44 16.94 -0.66
N VAL A 245 0.11 17.16 -1.93
CA VAL A 245 0.23 18.46 -2.60
C VAL A 245 -1.07 18.85 -3.31
N PRO A 246 -1.29 20.15 -3.61
CA PRO A 246 -2.36 20.54 -4.53
C PRO A 246 -2.21 19.85 -5.91
N PRO A 247 -3.30 19.49 -6.58
CA PRO A 247 -3.25 18.98 -7.94
C PRO A 247 -2.78 20.06 -8.93
N ILE A 248 -2.25 19.64 -10.07
CA ILE A 248 -1.74 20.54 -11.12
C ILE A 248 -2.87 21.40 -11.71
N ALA A 249 -4.07 20.84 -11.79
CA ALA A 249 -5.31 21.53 -12.16
C ALA A 249 -6.51 20.79 -11.55
N VAL A 250 -7.67 21.46 -11.53
CA VAL A 250 -8.95 20.91 -11.10
C VAL A 250 -9.99 21.14 -12.19
N CYS A 251 -10.91 20.19 -12.36
CA CYS A 251 -12.02 20.33 -13.30
C CYS A 251 -12.92 21.49 -12.88
N ALA A 252 -13.24 22.39 -13.82
CA ALA A 252 -14.09 23.55 -13.56
C ALA A 252 -15.53 23.16 -13.13
N GLU A 253 -16.02 21.98 -13.51
CA GLU A 253 -17.36 21.52 -13.17
C GLU A 253 -17.41 20.66 -11.90
N CYS A 254 -16.63 19.58 -11.86
CA CYS A 254 -16.73 18.59 -10.76
C CYS A 254 -15.68 18.78 -9.67
N ALA A 255 -14.75 19.73 -9.83
CA ALA A 255 -13.63 20.00 -8.94
C ALA A 255 -12.70 18.79 -8.70
N GLU A 256 -12.79 17.73 -9.52
CA GLU A 256 -11.86 16.60 -9.44
C GLU A 256 -10.46 17.01 -9.93
N PRO A 257 -9.39 16.45 -9.32
CA PRO A 257 -8.03 16.63 -9.82
C PRO A 257 -7.87 16.22 -11.28
N LEU A 258 -7.07 16.99 -12.02
CA LEU A 258 -6.71 16.70 -13.40
C LEU A 258 -5.23 16.29 -13.51
N ARG A 259 -4.93 15.49 -14.54
CA ARG A 259 -3.55 15.04 -14.87
C ARG A 259 -2.80 16.02 -15.75
N ASP A 260 -3.52 16.98 -16.32
CA ASP A 260 -3.11 17.93 -17.33
C ASP A 260 -3.83 19.27 -17.11
N LYS A 261 -3.33 20.34 -17.75
CA LYS A 261 -3.78 21.73 -17.54
C LYS A 261 -5.01 22.12 -18.38
N ARG A 262 -5.92 21.18 -18.61
CA ARG A 262 -7.19 21.46 -19.30
C ARG A 262 -8.25 21.92 -18.30
N ASP A 263 -9.33 22.51 -18.80
CA ASP A 263 -10.38 23.09 -17.95
C ASP A 263 -11.38 22.05 -17.44
N LEU A 264 -11.68 21.02 -18.26
CA LEU A 264 -12.65 19.98 -17.96
C LEU A 264 -12.01 18.59 -17.97
N CYS A 265 -12.51 17.70 -17.11
CA CYS A 265 -12.16 16.29 -17.15
C CYS A 265 -12.85 15.58 -18.34
N PRO A 266 -12.39 14.37 -18.76
CA PRO A 266 -12.94 13.67 -19.92
C PRO A 266 -14.45 13.41 -19.85
N TRP A 267 -15.01 13.28 -18.64
CA TRP A 267 -16.44 13.06 -18.45
C TRP A 267 -17.25 14.36 -18.51
N CYS A 268 -16.72 15.43 -17.94
CA CYS A 268 -17.35 16.75 -17.97
C CYS A 268 -17.24 17.42 -19.35
N SER A 269 -16.23 17.08 -20.15
CA SER A 269 -16.12 17.56 -21.53
C SER A 269 -17.14 16.96 -22.48
N ILE A 270 -17.95 15.99 -22.04
CA ILE A 270 -19.01 15.40 -22.87
C ILE A 270 -20.20 16.38 -22.88
N ASP A 271 -20.42 17.02 -24.01
CA ASP A 271 -21.56 17.89 -24.26
C ASP A 271 -22.79 17.12 -24.79
N ASP A 272 -23.91 17.82 -24.95
CA ASP A 272 -25.16 17.20 -25.40
C ASP A 272 -25.13 16.77 -26.87
N ALA A 273 -24.34 17.43 -27.72
CA ALA A 273 -24.18 17.02 -29.11
C ALA A 273 -23.49 15.65 -29.19
N LEU A 274 -22.39 15.46 -28.45
CA LEU A 274 -21.68 14.18 -28.32
C LEU A 274 -22.59 13.09 -27.73
N ARG A 275 -23.43 13.42 -26.74
CA ARG A 275 -24.39 12.47 -26.17
C ARG A 275 -25.43 12.03 -27.19
N LEU A 276 -25.99 12.98 -27.95
CA LEU A 276 -26.98 12.71 -28.98
C LEU A 276 -26.39 11.88 -30.12
N GLU A 277 -25.19 12.22 -30.59
CA GLU A 277 -24.47 11.48 -31.61
C GLU A 277 -24.16 10.04 -31.16
N ALA A 278 -23.60 9.87 -29.95
CA ALA A 278 -23.33 8.55 -29.39
C ALA A 278 -24.61 7.72 -29.20
N ALA A 279 -25.72 8.36 -28.81
CA ALA A 279 -27.02 7.71 -28.68
C ALA A 279 -27.60 7.28 -30.04
N ALA A 280 -27.54 8.14 -31.05
CA ALA A 280 -28.03 7.88 -32.40
C ALA A 280 -27.24 6.77 -33.09
N ASN A 281 -25.93 6.71 -32.82
CA ASN A 281 -25.03 5.71 -33.40
C ASN A 281 -24.92 4.42 -32.56
N ASN A 282 -25.68 4.28 -31.46
CA ASN A 282 -25.63 3.09 -30.61
C ASN A 282 -26.41 1.93 -31.25
N PRO A 283 -25.76 0.84 -31.71
CA PRO A 283 -26.44 -0.26 -32.39
C PRO A 283 -27.48 -0.96 -31.51
N PHE A 284 -27.28 -1.02 -30.19
CA PHE A 284 -28.26 -1.59 -29.28
C PHE A 284 -29.52 -0.74 -29.19
N ARG A 285 -29.40 0.60 -29.20
CA ARG A 285 -30.58 1.47 -29.24
C ARG A 285 -31.33 1.36 -30.57
N ILE A 286 -30.60 1.19 -31.67
CA ILE A 286 -31.21 0.96 -32.99
C ILE A 286 -31.97 -0.36 -33.01
N LEU A 287 -31.35 -1.46 -32.53
CA LEU A 287 -32.00 -2.77 -32.44
C LEU A 287 -33.23 -2.74 -31.52
N ASP A 288 -33.14 -2.06 -30.39
CA ASP A 288 -34.23 -1.88 -29.43
C ASP A 288 -35.42 -1.14 -30.08
N HIS A 289 -35.15 -0.09 -30.84
CA HIS A 289 -36.18 0.65 -31.58
C HIS A 289 -36.98 -0.23 -32.56
N PHE A 290 -36.35 -1.25 -33.14
CA PHE A 290 -37.01 -2.23 -34.03
C PHE A 290 -37.51 -3.48 -33.30
N GLY A 291 -37.39 -3.56 -31.97
CA GLY A 291 -37.81 -4.73 -31.17
C GLY A 291 -36.92 -5.97 -31.36
N LEU A 292 -35.68 -5.80 -31.83
CA LEU A 292 -34.74 -6.88 -32.16
C LEU A 292 -33.63 -7.07 -31.13
N LEU A 293 -33.57 -6.24 -30.09
CA LEU A 293 -32.46 -6.25 -29.14
C LEU A 293 -32.39 -7.55 -28.33
N GLU A 294 -33.52 -8.04 -27.80
CA GLU A 294 -33.55 -9.25 -26.99
C GLU A 294 -33.08 -10.47 -27.78
N GLU A 295 -33.62 -10.69 -28.99
CA GLU A 295 -33.20 -11.76 -29.89
C GLU A 295 -31.70 -11.67 -30.23
N TYR A 296 -31.19 -10.46 -30.49
CA TYR A 296 -29.78 -10.25 -30.77
C TYR A 296 -28.89 -10.62 -29.57
N VAL A 297 -29.28 -10.21 -28.36
CA VAL A 297 -28.52 -10.48 -27.13
C VAL A 297 -28.53 -11.97 -26.80
N GLU A 298 -29.67 -12.65 -26.91
CA GLU A 298 -29.80 -14.09 -26.70
C GLU A 298 -29.03 -14.90 -27.74
N GLY A 299 -29.06 -14.45 -29.00
CA GLY A 299 -28.33 -15.07 -30.11
C GLY A 299 -26.85 -14.69 -30.20
N TYR A 300 -26.35 -13.80 -29.32
CA TYR A 300 -25.00 -13.27 -29.43
C TYR A 300 -23.95 -14.38 -29.16
N PRO A 301 -23.08 -14.70 -30.12
CA PRO A 301 -22.18 -15.84 -29.99
C PRO A 301 -21.13 -15.62 -28.90
N ALA A 302 -21.04 -16.54 -27.94
CA ALA A 302 -20.04 -16.54 -26.86
C ALA A 302 -18.60 -16.86 -27.32
N ARG A 303 -18.32 -16.89 -28.63
CA ARG A 303 -17.00 -17.28 -29.16
C ARG A 303 -16.02 -16.11 -29.09
N PRO A 304 -14.73 -16.34 -28.76
CA PRO A 304 -13.73 -15.29 -28.80
C PRO A 304 -13.57 -14.77 -30.23
N ARG A 305 -13.80 -13.47 -30.42
CA ARG A 305 -13.54 -12.80 -31.70
C ARG A 305 -12.04 -12.79 -31.95
N LYS A 306 -11.60 -13.01 -33.20
CA LYS A 306 -10.22 -12.68 -33.58
C LYS A 306 -10.02 -11.17 -33.33
N PRO A 307 -8.94 -10.73 -32.66
CA PRO A 307 -8.67 -9.31 -32.47
C PRO A 307 -8.64 -8.60 -33.83
N TYR A 308 -9.19 -7.39 -33.88
CA TYR A 308 -8.99 -6.51 -35.02
C TYR A 308 -7.48 -6.24 -35.14
N LYS A 309 -6.88 -6.46 -36.32
CA LYS A 309 -5.48 -6.11 -36.58
C LYS A 309 -5.33 -4.60 -36.70
#